data_AF-A0A1G7SPK6-F1
#
_entry.id   AF-A0A1G7SPK6-F1
#
_cell.length_a   1.000
_cell.length_b   1.000
_cell.length_c   1.000
_cell.angle_alpha   90.00
_cell.angle_beta   90.00
_cell.angle_gamma   90.00
#
_symmetry.space_group_name_H-M   'P 1'
#
loop_
_entity.id
_entity.type
_entity.pdbx_description
1 polymer ?
#
loop_
_entity_poly.entity_id
_entity_poly.type
_entity_poly.pdbx_seq_one_letter_code
_entity_poly.pdbx_strand_id
1 'polypeptide(L)'
;MPPQTPTYRITVKDKDYTIDWLGTHGTIQEVTAANSNRPTSIRVQGSGISTSSPAEVIVNITEDTSLIHVDGTEAAVNELTKDTKIVAFYSPLLTRSLPPIGNAEKVIVIPSE
;
A
#
# COMPACT_ATOMS: atom_id res chain seq x y z
N MET A 1 -4.22 -46.06 -27.14
CA MET A 1 -4.87 -44.75 -26.88
C MET A 1 -4.02 -44.00 -25.87
N PRO A 2 -3.59 -42.76 -26.11
CA PRO A 2 -2.79 -42.04 -25.11
C PRO A 2 -3.67 -41.65 -23.91
N PRO A 3 -3.14 -41.73 -22.68
CA PRO A 3 -3.84 -41.32 -21.47
C PRO A 3 -4.05 -39.80 -21.46
N GLN A 4 -5.26 -39.35 -21.18
CA GLN A 4 -5.60 -37.94 -20.99
C GLN A 4 -5.31 -37.57 -19.52
N THR A 5 -4.34 -36.69 -19.29
CA THR A 5 -4.11 -36.09 -17.97
C THR A 5 -5.18 -35.01 -17.72
N PRO A 6 -5.78 -34.92 -16.52
CA PRO A 6 -6.72 -33.85 -16.23
C PRO A 6 -5.98 -32.50 -16.17
N THR A 7 -6.34 -31.59 -17.08
CA THR A 7 -5.92 -30.19 -17.04
C THR A 7 -6.71 -29.48 -15.95
N TYR A 8 -6.03 -29.07 -14.88
CA TYR A 8 -6.60 -28.16 -13.90
C TYR A 8 -6.55 -26.74 -14.48
N ARG A 9 -7.68 -26.27 -15.02
CA ARG A 9 -7.87 -24.86 -15.33
C ARG A 9 -8.15 -24.14 -14.02
N ILE A 10 -7.14 -23.46 -13.46
CA ILE A 10 -7.35 -22.53 -12.35
C ILE A 10 -8.07 -21.31 -12.94
N THR A 11 -9.40 -21.34 -12.95
CA THR A 11 -10.19 -20.12 -13.16
C THR A 11 -10.16 -19.37 -11.85
N VAL A 12 -9.31 -18.35 -11.76
CA VAL A 12 -9.44 -17.33 -10.72
C VAL A 12 -10.82 -16.71 -10.95
N LYS A 13 -11.77 -16.98 -10.05
CA LYS A 13 -13.06 -16.31 -10.07
C LYS A 13 -12.79 -14.84 -9.77
N ASP A 14 -12.76 -14.02 -10.83
CA ASP A 14 -13.01 -12.59 -10.79
C ASP A 14 -14.19 -12.34 -9.84
N LYS A 15 -13.86 -11.94 -8.62
CA LYS A 15 -14.77 -11.10 -7.87
C LYS A 15 -14.42 -9.71 -8.38
N ASP A 16 -15.36 -9.10 -9.08
CA ASP A 16 -15.34 -7.68 -9.47
C ASP A 16 -15.06 -6.79 -8.26
N TYR A 17 -13.78 -6.63 -7.93
CA TYR A 17 -13.26 -5.57 -7.09
C TYR A 17 -12.43 -4.67 -8.00
N THR A 18 -13.11 -3.92 -8.88
CA THR A 18 -12.56 -2.67 -9.40
C THR A 18 -12.54 -1.64 -8.27
N ILE A 19 -11.80 -1.91 -7.19
CA ILE A 19 -11.26 -0.81 -6.40
C ILE A 19 -9.93 -0.52 -7.06
N ASP A 20 -9.94 0.48 -7.95
CA ASP A 20 -8.73 0.96 -8.62
C ASP A 20 -7.91 1.70 -7.54
N TRP A 21 -7.12 0.93 -6.79
CA TRP A 21 -6.26 1.48 -5.76
C TRP A 21 -5.25 2.40 -6.43
N LEU A 22 -5.15 3.62 -5.91
CA LEU A 22 -4.06 4.50 -6.26
C LEU A 22 -2.82 4.05 -5.49
N GLY A 23 -1.66 4.26 -6.10
CA GLY A 23 -0.40 3.82 -5.56
C GLY A 23 0.63 4.92 -5.67
N THR A 24 1.35 5.20 -4.59
CA THR A 24 2.52 6.08 -4.62
C THR A 24 3.71 5.30 -4.09
N HIS A 25 4.76 5.20 -4.90
CA HIS A 25 6.06 4.71 -4.45
C HIS A 25 6.93 5.88 -4.00
N GLY A 26 7.73 5.69 -2.97
CA GLY A 26 8.54 6.80 -2.46
C GLY A 26 9.14 6.52 -1.10
N THR A 27 9.56 7.60 -0.44
CA THR A 27 10.06 7.57 0.92
C THR A 27 9.06 8.18 1.88
N ILE A 28 9.06 7.67 3.11
CA ILE A 28 8.30 8.26 4.20
C ILE A 28 8.99 9.55 4.64
N GLN A 29 8.32 10.68 4.46
CA GLN A 29 8.85 11.98 4.88
C GLN A 29 8.53 12.28 6.36
N GLU A 30 7.39 11.78 6.82
CA GLU A 30 6.88 12.03 8.17
C GLU A 30 5.98 10.88 8.63
N VAL A 31 6.10 10.53 9.91
CA VAL A 31 5.31 9.50 10.57
C VAL A 31 4.65 10.15 11.77
N THR A 32 3.31 10.22 11.76
CA THR A 32 2.55 10.72 12.90
C THR A 32 2.03 9.54 13.71
N ALA A 33 2.51 9.38 14.94
CA ALA A 33 2.05 8.36 15.87
C ALA A 33 1.24 9.00 17.01
N ALA A 34 -0.01 8.58 17.21
CA ALA A 34 -0.85 9.06 18.30
C ALA A 34 -0.70 8.17 19.54
N ASN A 35 0.22 8.51 20.45
CA ASN A 35 0.42 8.00 21.83
C ASN A 35 0.50 6.47 22.08
N SER A 36 0.10 5.64 21.12
CA SER A 36 -0.18 4.21 21.27
C SER A 36 0.57 3.41 20.19
N ASN A 37 1.90 3.50 20.17
CA ASN A 37 2.83 2.58 19.48
C ASN A 37 2.55 2.22 17.99
N ARG A 38 1.61 2.89 17.33
CA ARG A 38 1.24 2.72 15.92
C ARG A 38 1.12 4.11 15.27
N PRO A 39 1.66 4.29 14.05
CA PRO A 39 1.45 5.48 13.28
C PRO A 39 -0.03 5.56 12.90
N THR A 40 -0.62 6.72 13.13
CA THR A 40 -1.97 7.04 12.70
C THR A 40 -1.98 7.46 11.25
N SER A 41 -0.92 8.14 10.81
CA SER A 41 -0.74 8.52 9.41
C SER A 41 0.73 8.63 9.04
N ILE A 42 1.00 8.41 7.75
CA ILE A 42 2.33 8.55 7.16
C ILE A 42 2.24 9.45 5.93
N ARG A 43 3.22 10.33 5.78
CA ARG A 43 3.38 11.17 4.61
C ARG A 43 4.39 10.54 3.67
N VAL A 44 3.95 10.21 2.47
CA VAL A 44 4.75 9.54 1.44
C VAL A 44 5.01 10.53 0.32
N GLN A 45 6.27 10.68 -0.05
CA GLN A 45 6.69 11.52 -1.17
C GLN A 45 7.51 10.71 -2.15
N GLY A 46 7.17 10.81 -3.42
CA GLY A 46 7.87 10.13 -4.50
C GLY A 46 7.13 10.31 -5.81
N SER A 47 6.64 9.23 -6.38
CA SER A 47 5.95 9.25 -7.66
C SER A 47 4.72 8.36 -7.66
N GLY A 48 3.65 8.83 -8.30
CA GLY A 48 2.45 8.04 -8.50
C GLY A 48 2.72 6.88 -9.46
N ILE A 49 2.19 5.71 -9.15
CA ILE A 49 2.25 4.51 -10.01
C ILE A 49 1.30 4.67 -11.19
N SER A 50 0.14 5.31 -10.96
CA SER A 50 -0.86 5.63 -11.99
C SER A 50 -0.89 7.14 -12.27
N THR A 51 -1.41 7.54 -13.43
CA THR A 51 -1.59 8.94 -13.82
C THR A 51 -2.46 9.73 -12.85
N SER A 52 -3.38 9.05 -12.15
CA SER A 52 -4.26 9.65 -11.14
C SER A 52 -3.64 9.67 -9.74
N SER A 53 -2.48 9.03 -9.56
CA SER A 53 -1.83 8.95 -8.25
C SER A 53 -0.96 10.19 -8.01
N PRO A 54 -1.17 10.92 -6.90
CA PRO A 54 -0.32 12.05 -6.55
C PRO A 54 1.12 11.62 -6.25
N ALA A 55 2.07 12.50 -6.56
CA ALA A 55 3.48 12.34 -6.21
C ALA A 55 3.71 12.41 -4.68
N GLU A 56 2.81 13.07 -3.96
CA GLU A 56 2.86 13.21 -2.52
C GLU A 56 1.47 13.00 -1.92
N VAL A 57 1.38 12.17 -0.89
CA VAL A 57 0.11 11.79 -0.25
C VAL A 57 0.32 11.50 1.22
N ILE A 58 -0.67 11.85 2.04
CA ILE A 58 -0.75 11.41 3.42
C ILE A 58 -1.76 10.27 3.47
N VAL A 59 -1.33 9.11 3.97
CA VAL A 59 -2.23 7.98 4.15
C VAL A 59 -2.38 7.65 5.63
N ASN A 60 -3.63 7.48 6.07
CA ASN A 60 -3.95 7.02 7.40
C ASN A 60 -3.78 5.51 7.47
N ILE A 61 -3.15 5.03 8.54
CA ILE A 61 -2.98 3.60 8.81
C ILE A 61 -4.04 3.20 9.83
N THR A 62 -4.91 2.28 9.46
CA THR A 62 -5.96 1.73 10.32
C THR A 62 -5.68 0.24 10.61
N GLU A 63 -6.53 -0.41 11.39
CA GLU A 63 -6.41 -1.83 11.70
C GLU A 63 -6.65 -2.73 10.47
N ASP A 64 -7.35 -2.19 9.46
CA ASP A 64 -7.63 -2.87 8.19
C ASP A 64 -6.46 -2.73 7.18
N THR A 65 -5.50 -1.84 7.43
CA THR A 65 -4.37 -1.64 6.54
C THR A 65 -3.44 -2.86 6.58
N SER A 66 -3.18 -3.45 5.42
CA SER A 66 -2.23 -4.56 5.29
C SER A 66 -0.79 -4.03 5.17
N LEU A 67 0.05 -4.29 6.18
CA LEU A 67 1.49 -4.00 6.14
C LEU A 67 2.25 -5.26 5.76
N ILE A 68 2.92 -5.22 4.61
CA ILE A 68 3.72 -6.36 4.12
C ILE A 68 5.07 -5.87 3.60
N HIS A 69 6.03 -6.77 3.57
CA HIS A 69 7.28 -6.59 2.86
C HIS A 69 7.15 -6.92 1.39
N VAL A 70 8.12 -6.49 0.59
CA VAL A 70 8.22 -6.86 -0.83
C VAL A 70 8.31 -8.38 -1.07
N ASP A 71 8.76 -9.14 -0.07
CA ASP A 71 8.85 -10.61 -0.11
C ASP A 71 7.53 -11.30 0.26
N GLY A 72 6.50 -10.54 0.66
CA GLY A 72 5.19 -11.05 1.08
C GLY A 72 5.09 -11.43 2.55
N THR A 73 6.13 -11.21 3.36
CA THR A 73 6.06 -11.36 4.82
C THR A 73 5.34 -10.17 5.48
N GLU A 74 4.85 -10.35 6.70
CA GLU A 74 4.19 -9.28 7.45
C GLU A 74 5.23 -8.25 7.90
N ALA A 75 5.01 -6.97 7.56
CA ALA A 75 5.93 -5.90 7.96
C ALA A 75 5.55 -5.35 9.33
N ALA A 76 6.55 -5.10 10.18
CA ALA A 76 6.30 -4.54 11.49
C ALA A 76 6.07 -3.03 11.37
N VAL A 77 5.11 -2.54 12.16
CA VAL A 77 4.79 -1.11 12.24
C VAL A 77 6.00 -0.25 12.65
N ASN A 78 6.91 -0.81 13.45
CA ASN A 78 8.15 -0.15 13.86
C ASN A 78 9.13 0.10 12.70
N GLU A 79 8.95 -0.56 11.56
CA GLU A 79 9.77 -0.36 10.36
C GLU A 79 9.29 0.85 9.55
N LEU A 80 8.07 1.33 9.80
CA LEU A 80 7.55 2.57 9.22
C LEU A 80 8.21 3.77 9.91
N THR A 81 9.43 4.07 9.49
CA THR A 81 10.20 5.22 9.97
C THR A 81 10.44 6.22 8.86
N LYS A 82 10.83 7.44 9.23
CA LYS A 82 11.25 8.44 8.26
C LYS A 82 12.38 7.89 7.38
N ASP A 83 12.39 8.27 6.11
CA ASP A 83 13.33 7.86 5.07
C ASP A 83 13.22 6.38 4.64
N THR A 84 12.26 5.62 5.19
CA THR A 84 11.97 4.25 4.72
C THR A 84 11.31 4.28 3.36
N LYS A 85 11.75 3.42 2.44
CA LYS A 85 11.15 3.25 1.12
C LYS A 85 9.91 2.37 1.21
N ILE A 86 8.80 2.86 0.67
CA ILE A 86 7.55 2.11 0.68
C ILE A 86 6.78 2.30 -0.63
N VAL A 87 5.80 1.44 -0.83
CA VAL A 87 4.71 1.62 -1.79
C VAL A 87 3.40 1.67 -1.02
N ALA A 88 2.77 2.83 -0.98
CA ALA A 88 1.48 3.02 -0.34
C ALA A 88 0.37 2.84 -1.37
N PHE A 89 -0.51 1.88 -1.14
CA PHE A 89 -1.77 1.69 -1.86
C PHE A 89 -2.93 2.20 -1.03
N TYR A 90 -3.75 3.03 -1.64
CA TYR A 90 -4.85 3.71 -0.97
C TYR A 90 -6.04 3.85 -1.92
N SER A 91 -7.23 4.04 -1.34
CA SER A 91 -8.43 4.25 -2.12
C SER A 91 -8.35 5.57 -2.91
N PRO A 92 -8.99 5.66 -4.09
CA PRO A 92 -9.05 6.91 -4.87
C PRO A 92 -9.87 8.01 -4.18
N LEU A 93 -10.51 7.70 -3.06
CA LEU A 93 -11.25 8.64 -2.21
C LEU A 93 -10.28 9.46 -1.37
N LEU A 94 -9.72 10.50 -1.98
CA LEU A 94 -8.80 11.44 -1.35
C LEU A 94 -9.51 12.75 -0.95
N THR A 95 -9.00 13.42 0.08
CA THR A 95 -9.38 14.80 0.38
C THR A 95 -8.89 15.75 -0.70
N ARG A 96 -9.61 16.87 -0.89
CA ARG A 96 -9.23 17.93 -1.85
C ARG A 96 -8.17 18.90 -1.29
N SER A 97 -7.22 18.40 -0.51
CA SER A 97 -6.13 19.18 0.13
C SER A 97 -4.80 19.01 -0.61
N LEU A 98 -3.81 19.82 -0.26
CA LEU A 98 -2.43 19.71 -0.76
C LEU A 98 -1.47 19.60 0.44
N PRO A 99 -0.85 18.44 0.71
CA PRO A 99 -1.03 17.17 0.01
C PRO A 99 -2.43 16.55 0.24
N PRO A 100 -2.91 15.70 -0.69
CA PRO A 100 -4.13 14.92 -0.51
C PRO A 100 -3.96 13.90 0.62
N ILE A 101 -5.07 13.61 1.31
CA ILE A 101 -5.12 12.69 2.45
C ILE A 101 -6.10 11.56 2.14
N GLY A 102 -5.72 10.32 2.41
CA GLY A 102 -6.54 9.13 2.17
C GLY A 102 -6.36 8.05 3.24
N ASN A 103 -7.03 6.92 3.08
CA ASN A 103 -6.83 5.73 3.93
C ASN A 103 -5.99 4.70 3.18
N ALA A 104 -4.99 4.14 3.85
CA ALA A 104 -4.15 3.08 3.31
C ALA A 104 -4.91 1.75 3.35
N GLU A 105 -4.96 1.09 2.19
CA GLU A 105 -5.46 -0.28 2.06
C GLU A 105 -4.30 -1.26 2.26
N LYS A 106 -3.15 -0.93 1.67
CA LYS A 106 -1.95 -1.76 1.75
C LYS A 106 -0.69 -0.89 1.71
N VAL A 107 0.28 -1.23 2.55
CA VAL A 107 1.60 -0.61 2.54
C VAL A 107 2.62 -1.72 2.33
N ILE A 108 3.41 -1.58 1.26
CA ILE A 108 4.53 -2.48 1.00
C ILE A 108 5.82 -1.79 1.45
N VAL A 109 6.48 -2.36 2.43
CA VAL A 109 7.77 -1.88 2.93
C VAL A 109 8.88 -2.47 2.08
N ILE A 110 9.78 -1.60 1.61
CA ILE A 110 10.99 -1.99 0.89
C ILE A 110 12.13 -1.84 1.89
N PRO A 111 12.66 -2.95 2.43
CA PRO A 111 13.80 -2.88 3.33
C PRO A 111 14.97 -2.21 2.61
N SER A 112 15.61 -1.25 3.29
CA SER A 112 16.89 -0.72 2.85
C SER A 112 17.96 -1.77 3.15
N GLU A 113 18.58 -2.32 2.10
CA GLU A 113 19.77 -3.17 2.21
C GLU A 113 20.92 -2.46 2.92
#